data_AF-A0A7K2X2X0-F1
#
_entry.id   AF-A0A7K2X2X0-F1
#
_cell.length_a   1.000
_cell.length_b   1.000
_cell.length_c   1.000
_cell.angle_alpha   90.00
_cell.angle_beta   90.00
_cell.angle_gamma   90.00
#
_symmetry.space_group_name_H-M   'P 1'
#
loop_
_entity.id
_entity.type
_entity.pdbx_description
1 polymer ?
#
loop_
_entity_poly.entity_id
_entity_poly.type
_entity_poly.pdbx_seq_one_letter_code
_entity_poly.pdbx_strand_id
1 'polypeptide(L)'
;MCWSATADLWAGLGIGAVGVASLASVRRPGDAPLAALPLLLGAHQVVEAAVWHAGGGAGPATLAWAVIALPLLPLWLPVGVLTAA
;
A
#
# COMPACT_ATOMS: atom_id res chain seq x y z
N MET A 1 5.97 -13.14 -1.64
CA MET A 1 5.90 -14.56 -1.21
C MET A 1 5.74 -14.59 0.29
N CYS A 2 4.53 -14.30 0.77
CA CYS A 2 4.18 -14.45 2.17
C CYS A 2 2.92 -15.34 2.18
N TRP A 3 3.05 -16.55 2.71
CA TRP A 3 1.95 -17.50 2.84
C TRP A 3 1.22 -17.29 4.19
N SER A 4 1.38 -16.13 4.84
CA SER A 4 0.91 -15.91 6.20
C SER A 4 0.11 -14.61 6.30
N ALA A 5 -1.21 -14.76 6.43
CA ALA A 5 -2.13 -13.64 6.66
C ALA A 5 -1.73 -12.79 7.88
N THR A 6 -1.19 -13.42 8.93
CA THR A 6 -0.72 -12.70 10.13
C THR A 6 0.53 -11.87 9.87
N ALA A 7 1.48 -12.40 9.08
CA ALA A 7 2.68 -11.65 8.72
C ALA A 7 2.32 -10.43 7.88
N ASP A 8 1.46 -10.60 6.88
CA ASP A 8 1.01 -9.53 5.99
C ASP A 8 0.22 -8.46 6.75
N LEU A 9 -0.60 -8.87 7.72
CA LEU A 9 -1.33 -7.95 8.59
C LEU A 9 -0.37 -7.08 9.42
N TRP A 10 0.60 -7.67 10.12
CA TRP A 10 1.52 -6.90 10.96
C TRP A 10 2.47 -6.04 10.14
N ALA A 11 2.99 -6.56 9.02
CA ALA A 11 3.78 -5.77 8.08
C ALA A 11 2.96 -4.60 7.52
N GLY A 12 1.72 -4.86 7.11
CA GLY A 12 0.82 -3.84 6.59
C GLY A 12 0.49 -2.74 7.58
N LEU A 13 0.21 -3.09 8.83
CA LEU A 13 -0.02 -2.12 9.91
C LEU A 13 1.23 -1.29 10.21
N GLY A 14 2.40 -1.93 10.30
CA GLY A 14 3.67 -1.23 10.55
C GLY A 14 4.04 -0.27 9.43
N ILE A 15 3.99 -0.74 8.18
CA ILE A 15 4.28 0.08 6.99
C ILE A 15 3.22 1.20 6.83
N GLY A 16 1.95 0.90 7.10
CA GLY A 16 0.86 1.88 7.10
C GLY A 16 1.07 2.99 8.13
N ALA A 17 1.49 2.65 9.35
CA ALA A 17 1.82 3.64 10.38
C ALA A 17 2.98 4.56 9.95
N VAL A 18 4.02 4.01 9.32
CA VAL A 18 5.09 4.81 8.71
C VAL A 18 4.53 5.74 7.64
N GLY A 19 3.60 5.26 6.79
CA GLY A 19 2.93 6.09 5.78
C GLY A 19 2.15 7.26 6.36
N VAL A 20 1.41 7.03 7.45
CA VAL A 20 0.70 8.10 8.18
C VAL A 20 1.70 9.11 8.74
N ALA A 21 2.79 8.65 9.36
CA ALA A 21 3.83 9.52 9.90
C ALA A 21 4.52 10.35 8.80
N SER A 22 4.82 9.72 7.66
CA SER A 22 5.38 10.39 6.48
C SER A 22 4.45 11.49 5.98
N LEU A 23 3.16 11.21 5.82
CA LEU A 23 2.17 12.21 5.38
C LEU A 23 2.01 13.35 6.39
N ALA A 24 1.99 13.05 7.69
CA ALA A 24 1.91 14.07 8.73
C ALA A 24 3.16 14.98 8.78
N SER A 25 4.30 14.51 8.25
CA SER A 25 5.54 15.28 8.18
C SER A 25 5.64 16.20 6.95
N VAL A 26 4.70 16.08 6.00
CA VAL A 26 4.72 16.84 4.74
C VAL A 26 4.60 18.33 5.02
N ARG A 27 5.55 19.10 4.49
CA ARG A 27 5.56 20.57 4.57
C ARG A 27 5.19 21.24 3.25
N ARG A 28 5.39 20.55 2.13
CA ARG A 28 5.06 21.04 0.78
C ARG A 28 4.05 20.10 0.15
N PRO A 29 2.92 20.60 -0.38
CA PRO A 29 1.87 19.74 -0.94
C PRO A 29 2.36 18.77 -2.03
N GLY A 30 3.37 19.17 -2.81
CA GLY A 30 3.98 18.34 -3.85
C GLY A 30 4.67 17.07 -3.32
N ASP A 31 5.13 17.05 -2.07
CA ASP A 31 5.76 15.88 -1.47
C ASP A 31 4.73 14.82 -1.02
N ALA A 32 3.43 15.18 -0.94
CA ALA A 32 2.40 14.32 -0.37
C ALA A 32 2.20 13.00 -1.12
N PRO A 33 2.14 12.95 -2.47
CA PRO A 33 1.96 11.68 -3.17
C PRO A 33 3.14 10.72 -2.95
N LEU A 34 4.38 11.24 -2.89
CA LEU A 34 5.56 10.44 -2.57
C LEU A 34 5.51 9.94 -1.12
N ALA A 35 5.13 10.80 -0.17
CA ALA A 35 4.98 10.45 1.24
C ALA A 35 3.85 9.43 1.51
N ALA A 36 2.86 9.33 0.61
CA ALA A 36 1.77 8.35 0.70
C ALA A 36 2.18 6.92 0.28
N LEU A 37 3.34 6.71 -0.35
CA LEU A 37 3.74 5.40 -0.85
C LEU A 37 3.75 4.29 0.21
N PRO A 38 4.32 4.50 1.42
CA PRO A 38 4.24 3.48 2.45
C PRO A 38 2.79 3.22 2.89
N LEU A 39 1.92 4.23 2.90
CA LEU A 39 0.51 4.01 3.25
C LEU A 39 -0.19 3.10 2.23
N LEU A 40 0.07 3.28 0.94
CA LEU A 40 -0.46 2.43 -0.13
C LEU A 40 0.09 1.00 -0.04
N LEU A 41 1.39 0.84 0.22
CA LEU A 41 2.00 -0.47 0.44
C LEU A 41 1.43 -1.16 1.68
N GLY A 42 1.25 -0.44 2.78
CA GLY A 42 0.65 -0.96 4.00
C GLY A 42 -0.79 -1.45 3.76
N ALA A 43 -1.59 -0.66 3.06
CA ALA A 43 -2.94 -1.04 2.65
C ALA A 43 -2.93 -2.29 1.75
N HIS A 44 -1.98 -2.38 0.82
CA HIS A 44 -1.82 -3.56 -0.05
C HIS A 44 -1.58 -4.84 0.76
N GLN A 45 -0.70 -4.79 1.75
CA GLN A 45 -0.39 -5.93 2.63
C GLN A 45 -1.59 -6.33 3.51
N VAL A 46 -2.37 -5.36 4.02
CA VAL A 46 -3.62 -5.68 4.76
C VAL A 46 -4.66 -6.35 3.86
N VAL A 47 -4.77 -5.92 2.58
CA VAL A 47 -5.64 -6.59 1.61
C VAL A 47 -5.12 -7.99 1.27
N GLU A 48 -3.81 -8.16 1.12
CA GLU A 48 -3.17 -9.47 0.91
C GLU A 48 -3.46 -10.43 2.08
N ALA A 49 -3.40 -9.94 3.32
CA ALA A 49 -3.80 -10.71 4.49
C ALA A 49 -5.25 -11.22 4.40
N ALA A 50 -6.17 -10.39 3.91
CA ALA A 50 -7.57 -10.79 3.69
C ALA A 50 -7.71 -11.83 2.57
N VAL A 51 -6.93 -11.71 1.50
CA VAL A 51 -6.89 -12.71 0.41
C VAL A 51 -6.44 -14.06 0.96
N TRP A 52 -5.37 -14.11 1.75
CA TRP A 52 -4.89 -15.36 2.34
C TRP A 52 -5.81 -15.92 3.40
N HIS A 53 -6.42 -15.06 4.22
CA HIS A 53 -7.42 -15.50 5.21
C HIS A 53 -8.63 -16.17 4.54
N ALA A 54 -9.02 -15.73 3.35
CA ALA A 54 -10.09 -16.32 2.56
C ALA A 54 -9.68 -17.60 1.78
N GLY A 55 -8.43 -18.03 1.88
CA GLY A 55 -7.91 -19.19 1.14
C GLY A 55 -7.46 -18.87 -0.30
N GLY A 56 -7.30 -17.59 -0.65
CA GLY A 56 -6.87 -17.12 -1.97
C GLY A 56 -7.98 -17.16 -3.02
N GLY A 57 -7.58 -17.27 -4.30
CA GLY A 57 -8.50 -17.36 -5.43
C GLY A 57 -9.01 -16.01 -5.94
N ALA A 58 -10.17 -16.01 -6.60
CA ALA A 58 -10.79 -14.82 -7.16
C ALA A 58 -11.83 -14.22 -6.19
N GLY A 59 -11.99 -12.90 -6.23
CA GLY A 59 -12.98 -12.21 -5.41
C GLY A 59 -12.66 -10.72 -5.24
N PRO A 60 -13.48 -9.99 -4.47
CA PRO A 60 -13.29 -8.55 -4.26
C PRO A 60 -11.93 -8.21 -3.64
N ALA A 61 -11.44 -9.02 -2.68
CA ALA A 61 -10.14 -8.82 -2.05
C ALA A 61 -8.99 -9.00 -3.06
N THR A 62 -9.03 -10.04 -3.89
CA THR A 62 -8.04 -10.29 -4.94
C THR A 62 -8.07 -9.20 -6.01
N LEU A 63 -9.25 -8.70 -6.36
CA LEU A 63 -9.38 -7.58 -7.28
C LEU A 63 -8.75 -6.30 -6.70
N ALA A 64 -9.05 -5.97 -5.44
CA ALA A 64 -8.44 -4.84 -4.76
C ALA A 64 -6.92 -4.98 -4.68
N TRP A 65 -6.43 -6.17 -4.33
CA TRP A 65 -4.99 -6.50 -4.33
C TRP A 65 -4.38 -6.24 -5.71
N ALA A 66 -4.98 -6.77 -6.79
CA ALA A 66 -4.48 -6.63 -8.15
C ALA A 66 -4.50 -5.18 -8.64
N VAL A 67 -5.55 -4.41 -8.32
CA VAL A 67 -5.65 -2.98 -8.68
C VAL A 67 -4.58 -2.17 -7.95
N ILE A 68 -4.29 -2.47 -6.68
CA ILE A 68 -3.23 -1.77 -5.96
C ILE A 68 -1.86 -2.12 -6.55
N ALA A 69 -1.59 -3.41 -6.80
CA ALA A 69 -0.30 -3.89 -7.28
C ALA A 69 0.04 -3.49 -8.72
N LEU A 70 -0.92 -3.60 -9.65
CA LEU A 70 -0.65 -3.55 -11.09
C LEU A 70 -0.81 -2.14 -11.68
N PRO A 71 -1.96 -1.46 -11.59
CA PRO A 71 -2.07 -0.09 -12.10
C PRO A 71 -1.71 0.98 -11.06
N LEU A 72 -2.20 0.87 -9.82
CA LEU A 72 -2.15 1.99 -8.87
C LEU A 72 -0.71 2.31 -8.46
N LEU A 73 0.02 1.36 -7.85
CA LEU A 73 1.39 1.60 -7.38
C LEU A 73 2.34 2.01 -8.53
N PRO A 74 2.34 1.34 -9.71
CA PRO A 74 3.20 1.73 -10.82
C PRO A 74 2.91 3.12 -11.40
N LEU A 75 1.66 3.60 -11.32
CA LEU A 75 1.32 4.97 -11.71
C LEU A 75 1.61 5.98 -10.60
N TRP A 76 1.40 5.60 -9.34
CA TRP A 76 1.55 6.51 -8.20
C TRP A 76 2.99 6.92 -7.95
N LEU A 77 3.93 5.98 -8.08
CA LEU A 77 5.36 6.25 -7.90
C LEU A 77 5.89 7.37 -8.80
N PRO A 78 5.74 7.33 -10.15
CA PRO A 78 6.22 8.40 -11.01
C PRO A 78 5.47 9.72 -10.75
N VAL A 79 4.16 9.70 -10.45
CA VAL A 79 3.43 10.92 -10.05
C VAL A 79 4.02 11.52 -8.78
N GLY A 80 4.35 10.70 -7.77
CA GLY A 80 5.01 11.15 -6.55
C GLY A 80 6.38 11.77 -6.81
N VAL A 81 7.19 11.17 -7.68
CA VAL A 81 8.48 11.75 -8.07
C VAL A 81 8.31 13.07 -8.80
N LEU A 82 7.38 13.16 -9.76
CA LEU A 82 7.15 14.36 -10.56
C LEU A 82 6.59 15.54 -9.76
N THR A 83 5.81 15.27 -8.71
CA THR A 83 5.20 16.30 -7.87
C THR A 83 6.13 16.79 -6.75
N ALA A 84 7.12 15.99 -6.36
CA ALA A 84 8.12 16.33 -5.36
C ALA A 84 9.35 17.07 -5.92
N ALA A 85 9.54 17.04 -7.24
CA ALA A 85 10.62 17.73 -7.98
C ALA A 85 10.39 19.24 -8.06
#